data_AF-A0A1R2AQI7-F1
#
_entry.id   AF-A0A1R2AQI7-F1
#
_cell.length_a   1.000
_cell.length_b   1.000
_cell.length_c   1.000
_cell.angle_alpha   90.00
_cell.angle_beta   90.00
_cell.angle_gamma   90.00
#
_symmetry.space_group_name_H-M   'P 1'
#
loop_
_entity.id
_entity.type
_entity.pdbx_description
1 polymer ?
#
loop_
_entity_poly.entity_id
_entity_poly.type
_entity_poly.pdbx_seq_one_letter_code
_entity_poly.pdbx_strand_id
1 'polypeptide(L)'
;MRKCSRENCESNAEFECFCNNERKIFCRNDNKKHIAEIKTVHSNKPLDMKEQNKIQKKLIRTLKSQLQIVSHNKKIIFELMLNLISQLEECVNEKVRELSEIEKQLQKAISDINYVDKMQSCNLKSVFKMTYKNFKAECKNWDLIKVSLNTFDAQNSIKKLIEIKSQVDKLYTNEKIIPFSSEPQPIIKPADQPAIKPADQPAIKPADQPAIIPLNQPAQRIEANNLPTVRQNKIICRNTHELKWLLTAPFQNLKKTESIWIYCECCKAKFSTACWNCITCNYNICEKCGENVGIFSPKLKCSENHELFWRPDADLYYELKGGLHGFRCNTCNSIKDEAHWHCRECDFDICISCGKEKKQIPFTCPPKCLKNHKLMMKDSNLSKPIEMSLSCCKCKSDISKCDYYACEACLYFLCTKCYDYINYSISGHPIMFCQSEHPPHWVQKSKFECDYCFKNLNQEHFNCSFCKYDICFECSNILLNYAIKGDTIKHGQNGHPLEWLSNTIERNNGDPIRCVKCNEGYLGAGMFYCEICRLNICLLCAFDPDDRRLKINQQNNYLQDGQVLLQQFQLLNEKLLKKFG
;
A
#
# COMPACT_ATOMS: atom_id res chain seq x y z
N MET A 1 -54.78 -22.10 21.44
CA MET A 1 -54.19 -23.46 21.31
C MET A 1 -54.23 -23.84 19.85
N ARG A 2 -53.28 -24.64 19.35
CA ARG A 2 -53.30 -25.03 17.93
C ARG A 2 -54.36 -26.12 17.74
N LYS A 3 -55.24 -25.94 16.74
CA LYS A 3 -56.26 -26.94 16.38
C LYS A 3 -55.61 -28.12 15.65
N CYS A 4 -56.22 -29.29 15.77
CA CYS A 4 -55.83 -30.48 15.00
C CYS A 4 -55.84 -30.15 13.49
N SER A 5 -54.86 -30.65 12.73
CA SER A 5 -54.73 -30.48 11.28
C SER A 5 -55.75 -31.29 10.49
N ARG A 6 -56.49 -32.20 11.13
CA ARG A 6 -57.57 -32.93 10.46
C ARG A 6 -58.76 -31.99 10.28
N GLU A 7 -59.24 -31.88 9.04
CA GLU A 7 -60.47 -31.13 8.74
C GLU A 7 -61.62 -31.63 9.62
N ASN A 8 -62.39 -30.69 10.17
CA ASN A 8 -63.52 -30.93 11.08
C ASN A 8 -63.19 -31.52 12.46
N CYS A 9 -61.91 -31.56 12.87
CA CYS A 9 -61.56 -31.90 14.25
C CYS A 9 -61.45 -30.65 15.13
N GLU A 10 -62.33 -30.53 16.12
CA GLU A 10 -62.33 -29.42 17.08
C GLU A 10 -61.37 -29.63 18.27
N SER A 11 -60.75 -30.80 18.37
CA SER A 11 -59.83 -31.12 19.47
C SER A 11 -58.51 -30.36 19.37
N ASN A 12 -57.91 -30.08 20.52
CA ASN A 12 -56.58 -29.48 20.59
C ASN A 12 -55.49 -30.45 20.13
N ALA A 13 -54.51 -29.95 19.40
CA ALA A 13 -53.36 -30.75 19.00
C ALA A 13 -52.45 -31.05 20.20
N GLU A 14 -52.10 -32.32 20.38
CA GLU A 14 -51.19 -32.82 21.42
C GLU A 14 -49.85 -33.32 20.83
N PHE A 15 -49.82 -33.55 19.52
CA PHE A 15 -48.69 -34.16 18.83
C PHE A 15 -48.33 -33.37 17.58
N GLU A 16 -47.04 -33.38 17.25
CA GLU A 16 -46.49 -32.86 16.01
C GLU A 16 -45.85 -34.01 15.24
N CYS A 17 -46.32 -34.22 14.02
CA CYS A 17 -45.83 -35.26 13.13
C CYS A 17 -45.21 -34.63 11.88
N PHE A 18 -43.98 -35.03 11.55
CA PHE A 18 -43.40 -34.79 10.24
C PHE A 18 -43.50 -36.06 9.39
N CYS A 19 -44.24 -35.97 8.29
CA CYS A 19 -44.36 -37.00 7.27
C CYS A 19 -44.53 -36.34 5.90
N ASN A 20 -44.13 -37.01 4.80
CA ASN A 20 -44.25 -36.48 3.43
C ASN A 20 -43.66 -35.07 3.22
N ASN A 21 -42.57 -34.74 3.91
CA ASN A 21 -41.97 -33.39 3.93
C ASN A 21 -42.91 -32.27 4.42
N GLU A 22 -44.02 -32.61 5.07
CA GLU A 22 -44.97 -31.67 5.65
C GLU A 22 -45.00 -31.80 7.18
N ARG A 23 -45.22 -30.67 7.84
CA ARG A 23 -45.43 -30.59 9.29
C ARG A 23 -46.92 -30.57 9.58
N LYS A 24 -47.43 -31.58 10.27
CA LYS A 24 -48.85 -31.67 10.69
C LYS A 24 -48.95 -31.79 12.21
N ILE A 25 -50.03 -31.29 12.77
CA ILE A 25 -50.27 -31.32 14.22
C ILE A 25 -51.60 -32.02 14.50
N PHE A 26 -51.63 -32.95 15.44
CA PHE A 26 -52.80 -33.82 15.64
C PHE A 26 -53.20 -33.89 17.12
N CYS A 27 -54.50 -34.02 17.39
CA CYS A 27 -54.97 -34.47 18.69
C CYS A 27 -54.58 -35.94 18.90
N ARG A 28 -54.64 -36.44 20.13
CA ARG A 28 -54.25 -37.82 20.45
C ARG A 28 -54.95 -38.88 19.58
N ASN A 29 -56.25 -38.69 19.34
CA ASN A 29 -57.07 -39.64 18.60
C ASN A 29 -56.76 -39.62 17.10
N ASP A 30 -56.65 -38.43 16.50
CA ASP A 30 -56.32 -38.32 15.07
C ASP A 30 -54.87 -38.65 14.77
N ASN A 31 -53.95 -38.43 15.72
CA ASN A 31 -52.56 -38.84 15.55
C ASN A 31 -52.45 -40.37 15.42
N LYS A 32 -53.19 -41.12 16.24
CA LYS A 32 -53.23 -42.58 16.15
C LYS A 32 -53.77 -43.05 14.80
N LYS A 33 -54.86 -42.42 14.31
CA LYS A 33 -55.43 -42.73 12.99
C LYS A 33 -54.47 -42.39 11.86
N HIS A 34 -53.85 -41.20 11.91
CA HIS A 34 -52.89 -40.74 10.92
C HIS A 34 -51.67 -41.66 10.79
N ILE A 35 -51.09 -42.10 11.90
CA ILE A 35 -49.95 -43.02 11.91
C ILE A 35 -50.34 -44.41 11.37
N ALA A 36 -51.60 -44.83 11.53
CA ALA A 36 -52.10 -46.10 11.01
C ALA A 36 -52.45 -46.05 9.51
N GLU A 37 -52.92 -44.90 9.02
CA GLU A 37 -53.41 -44.72 7.65
C GLU A 37 -52.28 -44.58 6.61
N ILE A 38 -51.10 -44.10 6.99
CA ILE A 38 -50.04 -43.78 6.05
C ILE A 38 -48.84 -44.71 6.22
N LYS A 39 -48.41 -45.36 5.12
CA LYS A 39 -47.23 -46.26 5.09
C LYS A 39 -45.87 -45.55 5.15
N THR A 40 -45.82 -44.30 5.58
CA THR A 40 -44.58 -43.49 5.57
C THR A 40 -43.94 -43.43 6.94
N VAL A 41 -42.65 -43.08 7.00
CA VAL A 41 -41.95 -42.89 8.26
C VAL A 41 -42.46 -41.61 8.93
N HIS A 42 -43.00 -41.75 10.14
CA HIS A 42 -43.49 -40.64 10.95
C HIS A 42 -42.45 -40.24 12.00
N SER A 43 -42.05 -38.97 12.04
CA SER A 43 -41.37 -38.40 13.22
C SER A 43 -42.41 -37.72 14.11
N ASN A 44 -42.91 -38.46 15.10
CA ASN A 44 -43.97 -37.99 15.98
C ASN A 44 -43.40 -37.51 17.33
N LYS A 45 -43.64 -36.26 17.69
CA LYS A 45 -43.17 -35.66 18.94
C LYS A 45 -44.36 -35.09 19.73
N PRO A 46 -44.46 -35.34 21.04
CA PRO A 46 -45.47 -34.69 21.86
C PRO A 46 -45.22 -33.18 21.88
N LEU A 47 -46.28 -32.40 21.70
CA LEU A 47 -46.26 -30.96 21.89
C LEU A 47 -46.25 -30.68 23.40
N ASP A 48 -45.09 -30.75 24.05
CA ASP A 48 -44.94 -30.25 25.42
C ASP A 48 -45.02 -28.72 25.40
N MET A 49 -46.26 -28.22 25.41
CA MET A 49 -46.57 -26.81 25.45
C MET A 49 -46.03 -26.13 26.72
N LYS A 50 -45.76 -26.87 27.81
CA LYS A 50 -45.15 -26.28 29.02
C LYS A 50 -43.67 -26.03 28.80
N GLU A 51 -42.95 -26.96 28.18
CA GLU A 51 -41.53 -26.79 27.84
C GLU A 51 -41.33 -25.73 26.75
N GLN A 52 -42.14 -25.73 25.70
CA GLN A 52 -42.10 -24.68 24.66
C GLN A 52 -42.36 -23.29 25.23
N ASN A 53 -43.32 -23.15 26.15
CA ASN A 53 -43.58 -21.88 26.85
C ASN A 53 -42.40 -21.46 27.74
N LYS A 54 -41.70 -22.39 28.39
CA LYS A 54 -40.48 -22.09 29.16
C LYS A 54 -39.35 -21.60 28.24
N ILE A 55 -39.14 -22.27 27.11
CA ILE A 55 -38.14 -21.89 26.10
C ILE A 55 -38.48 -20.51 25.52
N GLN A 56 -39.72 -20.28 25.13
CA GLN A 56 -40.18 -18.99 24.61
C GLN A 56 -39.98 -17.86 25.63
N LYS A 57 -40.33 -18.08 26.91
CA LYS A 57 -40.09 -17.09 27.99
C LYS A 57 -38.60 -16.81 28.17
N LYS A 58 -37.74 -17.83 28.12
CA LYS A 58 -36.28 -17.67 28.22
C LYS A 58 -35.74 -16.89 27.02
N LEU A 59 -36.15 -17.24 25.79
CA LEU A 59 -35.76 -16.56 24.57
C LEU A 59 -36.19 -15.08 24.58
N ILE A 60 -37.42 -14.77 24.97
CA ILE A 60 -37.91 -13.39 25.10
C ILE A 60 -37.08 -12.61 26.12
N ARG A 61 -36.74 -13.19 27.27
CA ARG A 61 -35.87 -12.53 28.27
C ARG A 61 -34.48 -12.25 27.70
N THR A 62 -33.88 -13.22 27.01
CA THR A 62 -32.57 -13.04 26.36
C THR A 62 -32.62 -11.94 25.30
N LEU A 63 -33.62 -11.95 24.42
CA LEU A 63 -33.79 -10.92 23.39
C LEU A 63 -34.01 -9.52 24.00
N LYS A 64 -34.80 -9.41 25.08
CA LYS A 64 -34.97 -8.14 25.81
C LYS A 64 -33.67 -7.64 26.42
N SER A 65 -32.86 -8.52 27.00
CA SER A 65 -31.54 -8.17 27.54
C SER A 65 -30.60 -7.70 26.43
N GLN A 66 -30.56 -8.37 25.28
CA GLN A 66 -29.77 -7.94 24.13
C GLN A 66 -30.24 -6.59 23.58
N LEU A 67 -31.55 -6.36 23.50
CA LEU A 67 -32.11 -5.08 23.09
C LEU A 67 -31.70 -3.94 24.04
N GLN A 68 -31.66 -4.20 25.35
CA GLN A 68 -31.18 -3.23 26.34
C GLN A 68 -29.69 -2.90 26.15
N ILE A 69 -28.85 -3.90 25.88
CA ILE A 69 -27.42 -3.70 25.59
C ILE A 69 -27.24 -2.84 24.33
N VAL A 70 -27.95 -3.16 23.24
CA VAL A 70 -27.89 -2.37 22.00
C VAL A 70 -28.36 -0.95 22.23
N SER A 71 -29.44 -0.76 23.00
CA SER A 71 -29.96 0.59 23.33
C SER A 71 -28.98 1.40 24.18
N HIS A 72 -28.29 0.75 25.13
CA HIS A 72 -27.24 1.37 25.93
C HIS A 72 -26.03 1.79 25.08
N ASN A 73 -25.53 0.90 24.22
CA ASN A 73 -24.41 1.20 23.31
C ASN A 73 -24.76 2.33 22.33
N LYS A 74 -26.00 2.35 21.82
CA LYS A 74 -26.50 3.45 20.98
C LYS A 74 -26.39 4.80 21.72
N LYS A 75 -26.74 4.84 23.00
CA LYS A 75 -26.65 6.05 23.84
C LYS A 75 -25.20 6.51 24.00
N ILE A 76 -24.29 5.58 24.32
CA ILE A 76 -22.84 5.87 24.47
C ILE A 76 -22.27 6.45 23.17
N ILE A 77 -22.56 5.83 22.02
CA ILE A 77 -22.08 6.32 20.72
C ILE A 77 -22.60 7.73 20.45
N PHE A 78 -23.88 8.00 20.76
CA PHE A 78 -24.46 9.32 20.59
C PHE A 78 -23.79 10.38 21.48
N GLU A 79 -23.54 10.07 22.75
CA GLU A 79 -22.83 10.96 23.68
C GLU A 79 -21.38 11.23 23.23
N LEU A 80 -20.67 10.21 22.75
CA LEU A 80 -19.31 10.36 22.19
C LEU A 80 -19.30 11.25 20.94
N MET A 81 -20.26 11.08 20.02
CA MET A 81 -20.36 11.93 18.84
C MET A 81 -20.65 13.39 19.19
N LEU A 82 -21.56 13.65 20.14
CA LEU A 82 -21.84 15.01 20.60
C LEU A 82 -20.62 15.68 21.24
N ASN A 83 -19.87 14.95 22.06
CA ASN A 83 -18.62 15.46 22.64
C ASN A 83 -17.61 15.80 21.54
N LEU A 84 -17.47 14.94 20.53
CA LEU A 84 -16.57 15.19 19.41
C LEU A 84 -16.95 16.44 18.61
N ILE A 85 -18.24 16.62 18.32
CA ILE A 85 -18.74 17.83 17.65
C ILE A 85 -18.42 19.07 18.49
N SER A 86 -18.63 19.03 19.80
CA SER A 86 -18.32 20.14 20.70
C SER A 86 -16.82 20.50 20.69
N GLN A 87 -15.93 19.50 20.69
CA GLN A 87 -14.47 19.74 20.62
C GLN A 87 -14.05 20.35 19.28
N LEU A 88 -14.68 19.91 18.19
CA LEU A 88 -14.45 20.48 16.86
C LEU A 88 -14.92 21.93 16.77
N GLU A 89 -16.12 22.23 17.29
CA GLU A 89 -16.65 23.59 17.37
C GLU A 89 -15.74 24.50 18.21
N GLU A 90 -15.26 24.05 19.37
CA GLU A 90 -14.34 24.81 20.22
C GLU A 90 -13.02 25.13 19.49
N CYS A 91 -12.44 24.13 18.82
CA CYS A 91 -11.20 24.31 18.06
C CYS A 91 -11.37 25.29 16.90
N VAL A 92 -12.46 25.20 16.15
CA VAL A 92 -12.78 26.15 15.06
C VAL A 92 -12.96 27.56 15.61
N ASN A 93 -13.70 27.72 16.71
CA ASN A 93 -13.94 29.02 17.34
C ASN A 93 -12.66 29.65 17.91
N GLU A 94 -11.74 28.87 18.48
CA GLU A 94 -10.42 29.34 18.89
C GLU A 94 -9.64 29.91 17.69
N LYS A 95 -9.61 29.21 16.56
CA LYS A 95 -8.88 29.68 15.36
C LYS A 95 -9.53 30.89 14.70
N VAL A 96 -10.85 30.97 14.67
CA VAL A 96 -11.56 32.18 14.22
C VAL A 96 -11.21 33.39 15.08
N ARG A 97 -11.09 33.21 16.42
CA ARG A 97 -10.65 34.29 17.32
C ARG A 97 -9.21 34.73 17.03
N GLU A 98 -8.29 33.80 16.81
CA GLU A 98 -6.90 34.12 16.43
C GLU A 98 -6.84 34.94 15.14
N LEU A 99 -7.59 34.53 14.11
CA LEU A 99 -7.65 35.24 12.82
C LEU A 99 -8.24 36.65 12.96
N SER A 100 -9.30 36.80 13.76
CA SER A 100 -9.91 38.12 14.01
C SER A 100 -8.95 39.08 14.74
N GLU A 101 -8.10 38.56 15.64
CA GLU A 101 -7.10 39.40 16.32
C GLU A 101 -5.99 39.84 15.36
N ILE A 102 -5.51 38.95 14.49
CA ILE A 102 -4.56 39.29 13.43
C ILE A 102 -5.15 40.36 12.50
N GLU A 103 -6.41 40.22 12.11
CA GLU A 103 -7.12 41.21 11.29
C GLU A 103 -7.14 42.58 11.96
N LYS A 104 -7.49 42.67 13.25
CA LYS A 104 -7.47 43.93 14.01
C LYS A 104 -6.08 44.56 14.07
N GLN A 105 -5.04 43.75 14.27
CA GLN A 105 -3.66 44.24 14.29
C GLN A 105 -3.24 44.83 12.93
N LEU A 106 -3.62 44.17 11.83
CA LEU A 106 -3.38 44.67 10.48
C LEU A 106 -4.18 45.95 10.20
N GLN A 107 -5.46 46.01 10.57
CA GLN A 107 -6.29 47.21 10.42
C GLN A 107 -5.73 48.40 11.20
N LYS A 108 -5.21 48.16 12.42
CA LYS A 108 -4.52 49.18 13.22
C LYS A 108 -3.25 49.65 12.52
N ALA A 109 -2.41 48.73 12.04
CA ALA A 109 -1.18 49.08 11.32
C ALA A 109 -1.46 49.91 10.05
N ILE A 110 -2.49 49.55 9.29
CA ILE A 110 -2.96 50.32 8.12
C ILE A 110 -3.42 51.71 8.52
N SER A 111 -4.21 51.81 9.60
CA SER A 111 -4.70 53.09 10.12
C SER A 111 -3.55 53.99 10.56
N ASP A 112 -2.56 53.43 11.25
CA ASP A 112 -1.37 54.17 11.68
C ASP A 112 -0.60 54.72 10.47
N ILE A 113 -0.43 53.93 9.39
CA ILE A 113 0.24 54.36 8.15
C ILE A 113 -0.49 55.54 7.48
N ASN A 114 -1.82 55.56 7.53
CA ASN A 114 -2.61 56.61 6.89
C ASN A 114 -2.56 57.97 7.62
N TYR A 115 -2.11 58.02 8.88
CA TYR A 115 -1.96 59.25 9.66
C TYR A 115 -0.48 59.63 9.87
N VAL A 116 0.22 59.87 8.75
CA VAL A 116 1.67 60.12 8.69
C VAL A 116 2.17 61.22 9.63
N ASP A 117 1.39 62.29 9.83
CA ASP A 117 1.81 63.46 10.63
C ASP A 117 1.85 63.23 12.15
N LYS A 118 1.28 62.11 12.65
CA LYS A 118 1.25 61.78 14.09
C LYS A 118 2.14 60.58 14.47
N MET A 119 2.89 59.99 13.54
CA MET A 119 3.75 58.85 13.83
C MET A 119 4.98 59.22 14.69
N GLN A 120 5.00 58.75 15.94
CA GLN A 120 6.13 58.91 16.87
C GLN A 120 7.25 57.86 16.71
N SER A 121 7.10 56.82 15.87
CA SER A 121 8.10 55.75 15.78
C SER A 121 9.19 56.01 14.72
N CYS A 122 10.45 55.79 15.11
CA CYS A 122 11.65 56.03 14.31
C CYS A 122 11.79 55.11 13.08
N ASN A 123 11.17 53.92 13.10
CA ASN A 123 11.39 52.88 12.09
C ASN A 123 10.56 53.08 10.80
N LEU A 124 9.40 53.73 10.84
CA LEU A 124 8.62 54.02 9.63
C LEU A 124 9.10 55.29 8.93
N LYS A 125 9.58 56.29 9.67
CA LYS A 125 10.25 57.47 9.09
C LYS A 125 11.55 57.10 8.35
N SER A 126 12.29 56.08 8.80
CA SER A 126 13.47 55.61 8.09
C SER A 126 13.09 54.91 6.78
N VAL A 127 11.98 54.17 6.77
CA VAL A 127 11.43 53.48 5.59
C VAL A 127 10.99 54.44 4.49
N PHE A 128 10.32 55.53 4.83
CA PHE A 128 9.94 56.54 3.83
C PHE A 128 11.15 57.26 3.22
N LYS A 129 12.34 57.15 3.83
CA LYS A 129 13.60 57.64 3.28
C LYS A 129 14.37 56.58 2.47
N MET A 130 13.89 55.33 2.44
CA MET A 130 14.55 54.24 1.71
C MET A 130 14.20 54.29 0.22
N THR A 131 15.13 53.84 -0.61
CA THR A 131 14.83 53.53 -2.01
C THR A 131 13.94 52.30 -2.08
N TYR A 132 13.14 52.16 -3.16
CA TYR A 132 12.24 51.01 -3.36
C TYR A 132 12.94 49.65 -3.20
N LYS A 133 14.19 49.52 -3.67
CA LYS A 133 14.98 48.30 -3.55
C LYS A 133 15.32 47.96 -2.09
N ASN A 134 15.67 48.97 -1.29
CA ASN A 134 16.01 48.80 0.12
C ASN A 134 14.75 48.55 0.95
N PHE A 135 13.66 49.26 0.67
CA PHE A 135 12.36 49.01 1.27
C PHE A 135 11.90 47.57 1.03
N LYS A 136 12.02 47.06 -0.21
CA LYS A 136 11.67 45.67 -0.54
C LYS A 136 12.54 44.63 0.17
N ALA A 137 13.79 44.95 0.51
CA ALA A 137 14.65 44.09 1.32
C ALA A 137 14.27 44.15 2.81
N GLU A 138 13.98 45.35 3.31
CA GLU A 138 13.59 45.61 4.70
C GLU A 138 12.23 44.99 5.05
N CYS A 139 11.24 45.04 4.14
CA CYS A 139 9.95 44.38 4.31
C CYS A 139 10.06 42.86 4.51
N LYS A 140 11.12 42.21 4.02
CA LYS A 140 11.36 40.77 4.25
C LYS A 140 11.81 40.48 5.68
N ASN A 141 12.30 41.49 6.39
CA ASN A 141 12.78 41.40 7.76
C ASN A 141 11.71 41.82 8.78
N TRP A 142 10.61 42.43 8.35
CA TRP A 142 9.53 42.87 9.23
C TRP A 142 8.61 41.72 9.62
N ASP A 143 8.60 41.37 10.90
CA ASP A 143 7.75 40.31 11.42
C ASP A 143 6.25 40.62 11.27
N LEU A 144 5.86 41.89 11.16
CA LEU A 144 4.50 42.35 10.84
C LEU A 144 4.02 41.96 9.42
N ILE A 145 4.93 41.74 8.47
CA ILE A 145 4.62 41.30 7.10
C ILE A 145 4.77 39.77 6.98
N LYS A 146 5.40 39.12 7.96
CA LYS A 146 5.38 37.65 8.14
C LYS A 146 4.11 37.16 8.82
N VAL A 147 2.95 37.77 8.54
CA VAL A 147 1.67 37.05 8.67
C VAL A 147 1.59 36.07 7.48
N SER A 148 2.55 35.16 7.37
CA SER A 148 2.22 33.87 6.78
C SER A 148 1.29 33.26 7.81
N LEU A 149 0.01 33.08 7.49
CA LEU A 149 -0.79 32.02 8.13
C LEU A 149 0.16 30.84 8.25
N ASN A 150 0.67 30.57 9.46
CA ASN A 150 1.79 29.68 9.61
C ASN A 150 1.29 28.34 9.09
N THR A 151 1.70 27.99 7.87
CA THR A 151 1.14 26.83 7.17
C THR A 151 1.42 25.59 7.99
N PHE A 152 2.45 25.63 8.84
CA PHE A 152 2.75 24.63 9.85
C PHE A 152 1.68 24.52 10.94
N ASP A 153 1.16 25.63 11.46
CA ASP A 153 0.09 25.62 12.48
C ASP A 153 -1.25 25.21 11.88
N ALA A 154 -1.56 25.66 10.66
CA ALA A 154 -2.71 25.17 9.90
C ALA A 154 -2.57 23.67 9.56
N GLN A 155 -1.38 23.21 9.15
CA GLN A 155 -1.09 21.80 8.92
C GLN A 155 -1.16 20.97 10.20
N ASN A 156 -0.75 21.51 11.35
CA ASN A 156 -0.88 20.84 12.64
C ASN A 156 -2.35 20.76 13.09
N SER A 157 -3.16 21.79 12.83
CA SER A 157 -4.60 21.73 13.03
C SER A 157 -5.28 20.73 12.10
N ILE A 158 -4.87 20.68 10.83
CA ILE A 158 -5.32 19.66 9.86
C ILE A 158 -4.90 18.27 10.34
N LYS A 159 -3.69 18.09 10.88
CA LYS A 159 -3.24 16.82 11.48
C LYS A 159 -4.09 16.42 12.68
N LYS A 160 -4.47 17.35 13.56
CA LYS A 160 -5.41 17.08 14.67
C LYS A 160 -6.79 16.67 14.15
N LEU A 161 -7.30 17.32 13.10
CA LEU A 161 -8.56 16.93 12.44
C LEU A 161 -8.47 15.56 11.76
N ILE A 162 -7.33 15.23 11.14
CA ILE A 162 -7.05 13.90 10.58
C ILE A 162 -6.96 12.85 11.70
N GLU A 163 -6.38 13.18 12.85
CA GLU A 163 -6.30 12.30 14.01
C GLU A 163 -7.69 12.04 14.62
N ILE A 164 -8.52 13.07 14.74
CA ILE A 164 -9.94 12.96 15.09
C ILE A 164 -10.68 12.06 14.10
N LYS A 165 -10.51 12.29 12.80
CA LYS A 165 -11.09 11.43 11.75
C LYS A 165 -10.62 9.97 11.87
N SER A 166 -9.34 9.75 12.15
CA SER A 166 -8.76 8.41 12.37
C SER A 166 -9.34 7.73 13.61
N GLN A 167 -9.58 8.47 14.70
CA GLN A 167 -10.26 7.95 15.90
C GLN A 167 -11.72 7.59 15.61
N VAL A 168 -12.42 8.42 14.82
CA VAL A 168 -13.78 8.12 14.33
C VAL A 168 -13.79 6.87 13.46
N ASP A 169 -12.87 6.76 12.51
CA ASP A 169 -12.73 5.59 11.64
C ASP A 169 -12.41 4.31 12.43
N LYS A 170 -11.61 4.42 13.51
CA LYS A 170 -11.35 3.32 14.47
C LYS A 170 -12.62 2.89 15.22
N LEU A 171 -13.48 3.83 15.61
CA LEU A 171 -14.78 3.54 16.23
C LEU A 171 -15.74 2.83 15.27
N TYR A 172 -15.69 3.16 13.96
CA TYR A 172 -16.52 2.54 12.93
C TYR A 172 -15.97 1.22 12.36
N THR A 173 -14.71 0.87 12.61
CA THR A 173 -14.05 -0.31 12.01
C THR A 173 -14.17 -1.61 12.81
N ASN A 174 -15.01 -1.66 13.86
CA ASN A 174 -15.31 -2.90 14.61
C ASN A 174 -14.05 -3.68 15.06
N GLU A 175 -13.03 -3.00 15.57
CA GLU A 175 -12.23 -3.66 16.62
C GLU A 175 -13.20 -3.98 17.74
N LYS A 176 -13.32 -5.27 18.10
CA LYS A 176 -14.26 -5.76 19.10
C LYS A 176 -14.23 -4.85 20.33
N ILE A 177 -15.25 -4.01 20.49
CA ILE A 177 -15.52 -3.34 21.75
C ILE A 177 -15.79 -4.48 22.73
N ILE A 178 -14.78 -4.80 23.54
CA ILE A 178 -14.93 -5.72 24.67
C ILE A 178 -16.03 -5.09 25.53
N PRO A 179 -17.15 -5.78 25.79
CA PRO A 179 -18.16 -5.25 26.70
C PRO A 179 -17.47 -4.88 28.01
N PHE A 180 -17.72 -3.68 28.52
CA PHE A 180 -17.31 -3.32 29.88
C PHE A 180 -17.86 -4.39 30.83
N SER A 181 -16.99 -5.28 31.29
CA SER A 181 -17.31 -6.24 32.34
C SER A 181 -17.36 -5.45 33.65
N SER A 182 -18.53 -5.41 34.28
CA SER A 182 -18.75 -4.75 35.57
C SER A 182 -18.28 -5.60 36.75
N GLU A 183 -17.23 -6.41 36.60
CA GLU A 183 -16.68 -7.20 37.70
C GLU A 183 -15.44 -6.52 38.31
N PRO A 184 -15.40 -6.31 39.64
CA PRO A 184 -14.21 -5.79 40.32
C PRO A 184 -13.08 -6.82 40.23
N GLN A 185 -11.94 -6.42 39.67
CA GLN A 185 -10.76 -7.28 39.62
C GLN A 185 -10.20 -7.58 41.02
N PRO A 186 -9.77 -8.82 41.31
CA PRO A 186 -9.15 -9.16 42.57
C PRO A 186 -7.71 -8.64 42.64
N ILE A 187 -7.36 -8.07 43.79
CA ILE A 187 -6.00 -7.68 44.16
C ILE A 187 -5.18 -8.95 44.33
N ILE A 188 -4.26 -9.23 43.40
CA ILE A 188 -3.26 -10.31 43.53
C ILE A 188 -2.01 -9.73 44.20
N LYS A 189 -1.69 -10.21 45.40
CA LYS A 189 -0.42 -9.93 46.08
C LYS A 189 0.73 -10.69 45.40
N PRO A 190 1.96 -10.15 45.38
CA PRO A 190 3.12 -10.84 44.79
C PRO A 190 3.49 -12.06 45.64
N ALA A 191 3.71 -13.20 44.98
CA ALA A 191 4.33 -14.37 45.60
C ALA A 191 5.85 -14.30 45.42
N ASP A 192 6.56 -14.51 46.52
CA ASP A 192 8.03 -14.57 46.58
C ASP A 192 8.57 -15.72 45.71
N GLN A 193 9.53 -15.41 44.83
CA GLN A 193 10.30 -16.43 44.11
C GLN A 193 11.61 -16.73 44.85
N PRO A 194 12.04 -18.01 44.92
CA PRO A 194 13.29 -18.38 45.56
C PRO A 194 14.50 -18.12 44.66
N ALA A 195 15.57 -17.63 45.27
CA ALA A 195 16.87 -17.43 44.63
C ALA A 195 17.54 -18.78 44.32
N ILE A 196 17.82 -19.04 43.05
CA ILE A 196 18.69 -20.15 42.60
C ILE A 196 20.08 -19.59 42.36
N LYS A 197 21.08 -20.11 43.09
CA LYS A 197 22.51 -19.81 42.89
C LYS A 197 23.02 -20.43 41.59
N PRO A 198 23.91 -19.77 40.82
CA PRO A 198 24.56 -20.39 39.68
C PRO A 198 25.65 -21.37 40.13
N ALA A 199 25.71 -22.52 39.49
CA ALA A 199 26.82 -23.46 39.57
C ALA A 199 27.91 -23.09 38.56
N ASP A 200 29.17 -23.25 38.97
CA ASP A 200 30.37 -22.98 38.19
C ASP A 200 30.47 -23.85 36.93
N GLN A 201 30.79 -23.23 35.79
CA GLN A 201 31.22 -23.91 34.57
C GLN A 201 32.70 -23.64 34.27
N PRO A 202 33.43 -24.60 33.69
CA PRO A 202 34.88 -24.51 33.52
C PRO A 202 35.28 -23.72 32.28
N ALA A 203 36.37 -22.97 32.41
CA ALA A 203 36.98 -22.17 31.36
C ALA A 203 37.60 -23.05 30.26
N ILE A 204 37.13 -22.87 29.01
CA ILE A 204 37.79 -23.37 27.80
C ILE A 204 38.48 -22.17 27.13
N LYS A 205 39.80 -22.25 26.94
CA LYS A 205 40.60 -21.26 26.20
C LYS A 205 40.32 -21.38 24.69
N PRO A 206 40.14 -20.26 23.94
CA PRO A 206 40.13 -20.31 22.49
C PRO A 206 41.57 -20.29 21.94
N ALA A 207 41.80 -21.11 20.92
CA ALA A 207 43.00 -21.12 20.09
C ALA A 207 43.00 -19.95 19.09
N ASP A 208 44.20 -19.54 18.70
CA ASP A 208 44.53 -18.38 17.87
C ASP A 208 43.82 -18.38 16.50
N GLN A 209 43.17 -17.26 16.16
CA GLN A 209 42.74 -16.95 14.80
C GLN A 209 43.64 -15.86 14.18
N PRO A 210 43.89 -15.90 12.86
CA PRO A 210 44.82 -14.99 12.19
C PRO A 210 44.22 -13.58 12.02
N ALA A 211 45.06 -12.57 12.22
CA ALA A 211 44.72 -11.17 12.07
C ALA A 211 44.42 -10.80 10.61
N ILE A 212 43.18 -10.37 10.34
CA ILE A 212 42.78 -9.73 9.09
C ILE A 212 43.01 -8.21 9.24
N ILE A 213 43.87 -7.65 8.39
CA ILE A 213 44.18 -6.21 8.33
C ILE A 213 42.99 -5.48 7.67
N PRO A 214 42.37 -4.46 8.29
CA PRO A 214 41.29 -3.70 7.65
C PRO A 214 41.85 -2.68 6.64
N LEU A 215 41.27 -2.69 5.44
CA LEU A 215 41.50 -1.69 4.41
C LEU A 215 40.91 -0.33 4.87
N ASN A 216 41.72 0.73 4.89
CA ASN A 216 41.33 2.07 5.31
C ASN A 216 40.33 2.71 4.32
N GLN A 217 39.03 2.64 4.62
CA GLN A 217 38.01 3.57 4.10
C GLN A 217 37.72 4.63 5.17
N PRO A 218 37.38 5.89 4.79
CA PRO A 218 37.00 6.91 5.75
C PRO A 218 35.70 6.51 6.46
N ALA A 219 35.84 5.97 7.66
CA ALA A 219 34.71 5.61 8.50
C ALA A 219 34.02 6.91 8.98
N GLN A 220 32.80 7.16 8.51
CA GLN A 220 31.90 8.07 9.22
C GLN A 220 31.76 7.55 10.66
N ARG A 221 32.30 8.30 11.61
CA ARG A 221 32.28 7.95 13.02
C ARG A 221 30.82 7.98 13.50
N ILE A 222 30.21 6.82 13.65
CA ILE A 222 28.89 6.68 14.26
C ILE A 222 29.02 7.14 15.71
N GLU A 223 28.27 8.17 16.11
CA GLU A 223 28.21 8.55 17.52
C GLU A 223 27.72 7.37 18.35
N ALA A 224 28.47 7.00 19.39
CA ALA A 224 28.21 5.80 20.20
C ALA A 224 26.77 5.73 20.76
N ASN A 225 26.13 6.88 20.95
CA ASN A 225 24.76 6.99 21.46
C ASN A 225 23.67 6.60 20.44
N ASN A 226 24.03 6.40 19.17
CA ASN A 226 23.08 6.08 18.10
C ASN A 226 23.13 4.62 17.62
N LEU A 227 23.94 3.77 18.27
CA LEU A 227 23.96 2.35 17.94
C LEU A 227 22.62 1.69 18.31
N PRO A 228 22.06 0.85 17.43
CA PRO A 228 20.85 0.12 17.77
C PRO A 228 21.13 -0.84 18.93
N THR A 229 20.20 -0.94 19.87
CA THR A 229 20.34 -1.86 21.00
C THR A 229 20.11 -3.30 20.52
N VAL A 230 20.96 -4.22 20.95
CA VAL A 230 20.82 -5.66 20.68
C VAL A 230 20.46 -6.40 21.95
N ARG A 231 19.43 -7.25 21.89
CA ARG A 231 19.05 -8.15 22.98
C ARG A 231 18.76 -9.53 22.39
N GLN A 232 19.49 -10.56 22.85
CA GLN A 232 19.29 -11.95 22.40
C GLN A 232 19.35 -12.11 20.86
N ASN A 233 20.39 -11.56 20.21
CA ASN A 233 20.56 -11.58 18.75
C ASN A 233 19.41 -10.94 17.96
N LYS A 234 18.69 -10.01 18.58
CA LYS A 234 17.63 -9.22 17.96
C LYS A 234 17.93 -7.75 18.09
N ILE A 235 17.69 -6.99 17.02
CA ILE A 235 17.74 -5.53 17.06
C ILE A 235 16.44 -5.04 17.71
N ILE A 236 16.53 -4.15 18.69
CA ILE A 236 15.36 -3.52 19.32
C ILE A 236 15.36 -2.01 19.07
N CYS A 237 14.17 -1.44 18.87
CA CYS A 237 14.01 0.01 18.74
C CYS A 237 14.09 0.68 20.12
N ARG A 238 14.07 2.02 20.14
CA ARG A 238 14.05 2.84 21.37
C ARG A 238 12.90 2.50 22.33
N ASN A 239 11.80 1.98 21.80
CA ASN A 239 10.63 1.56 22.58
C ASN A 239 10.63 0.04 22.88
N THR A 240 11.79 -0.62 22.81
CA THR A 240 11.99 -2.05 23.10
C THR A 240 11.30 -3.06 22.18
N HIS A 241 10.63 -2.62 21.12
CA HIS A 241 10.09 -3.53 20.10
C HIS A 241 11.20 -4.13 19.25
N GLU A 242 11.08 -5.43 18.94
CA GLU A 242 11.95 -6.15 18.01
C GLU A 242 11.80 -5.62 16.57
N LEU A 243 12.92 -5.33 15.91
CA LEU A 243 12.97 -5.04 14.49
C LEU A 243 13.01 -6.35 13.71
N LYS A 244 12.30 -6.39 12.58
CA LYS A 244 12.34 -7.51 11.64
C LYS A 244 12.96 -7.04 10.34
N TRP A 245 13.72 -7.91 9.68
CA TRP A 245 14.13 -7.67 8.32
C TRP A 245 12.91 -7.66 7.41
N LEU A 246 12.68 -6.54 6.72
CA LEU A 246 11.47 -6.33 5.96
C LEU A 246 11.80 -5.97 4.51
N LEU A 247 11.56 -6.92 3.60
CA LEU A 247 11.70 -6.71 2.16
C LEU A 247 10.79 -5.59 1.64
N THR A 248 9.61 -5.43 2.27
CA THR A 248 8.62 -4.44 1.90
C THR A 248 8.78 -3.11 2.64
N ALA A 249 9.95 -2.83 3.22
CA ALA A 249 10.17 -1.58 3.95
C ALA A 249 9.89 -0.33 3.11
N PRO A 250 10.30 -0.24 1.82
CA PRO A 250 9.97 0.92 0.98
C PRO A 250 8.46 1.13 0.80
N PHE A 251 7.69 0.04 0.66
CA PHE A 251 6.23 0.11 0.53
C PHE A 251 5.56 0.61 1.82
N GLN A 252 6.02 0.13 2.98
CA GLN A 252 5.49 0.60 4.26
C GLN A 252 5.85 2.06 4.52
N ASN A 253 7.07 2.47 4.12
CA ASN A 253 7.52 3.84 4.27
C ASN A 253 6.73 4.79 3.36
N LEU A 254 6.48 4.40 2.10
CA LEU A 254 5.62 5.16 1.18
C LEU A 254 4.24 5.39 1.80
N LYS A 255 3.60 4.32 2.31
CA LYS A 255 2.28 4.43 2.94
C LYS A 255 2.23 5.36 4.17
N LYS A 256 3.35 5.50 4.90
CA LYS A 256 3.41 6.29 6.15
C LYS A 256 3.90 7.72 5.95
N THR A 257 4.76 7.93 4.97
CA THR A 257 5.54 9.19 4.82
C THR A 257 5.42 9.81 3.44
N GLU A 258 4.66 9.18 2.52
CA GLU A 258 4.53 9.59 1.12
C GLU A 258 5.87 9.59 0.36
N SER A 259 6.89 8.93 0.91
CA SER A 259 8.23 8.83 0.34
C SER A 259 8.70 7.38 0.26
N ILE A 260 9.30 7.03 -0.88
CA ILE A 260 10.01 5.74 -1.04
C ILE A 260 11.35 5.73 -0.30
N TRP A 261 11.86 6.91 0.10
CA TRP A 261 13.16 7.04 0.75
C TRP A 261 13.05 6.82 2.25
N ILE A 262 13.84 5.87 2.73
CA ILE A 262 13.99 5.52 4.13
C ILE A 262 15.27 6.14 4.66
N TYR A 263 15.24 6.58 5.92
CA TYR A 263 16.41 7.06 6.63
C TYR A 263 16.77 6.10 7.76
N CYS A 264 18.04 5.73 7.85
CA CYS A 264 18.54 4.91 8.95
C CYS A 264 18.53 5.72 10.23
N GLU A 265 17.92 5.23 11.29
CA GLU A 265 17.89 5.93 12.57
C GLU A 265 19.25 6.00 13.26
N CYS A 266 20.16 5.08 12.92
CA CYS A 266 21.52 5.02 13.46
C CYS A 266 22.50 5.94 12.71
N CYS A 267 22.68 5.75 11.39
CA CYS A 267 23.67 6.49 10.60
C CYS A 267 23.10 7.63 9.75
N LYS A 268 21.77 7.83 9.76
CA LYS A 268 21.04 8.81 8.93
C LYS A 268 21.20 8.63 7.41
N ALA A 269 21.80 7.53 6.96
CA ALA A 269 21.88 7.20 5.55
C ALA A 269 20.48 7.09 4.92
N LYS A 270 20.33 7.69 3.73
CA LYS A 270 19.14 7.63 2.88
C LYS A 270 19.26 6.40 1.96
N PHE A 271 18.21 5.58 1.87
CA PHE A 271 18.16 4.40 1.00
C PHE A 271 16.71 4.04 0.63
N SER A 272 16.50 3.15 -0.33
CA SER A 272 15.17 2.68 -0.73
C SER A 272 15.14 1.15 -0.90
N THR A 273 15.85 0.44 -0.04
CA THR A 273 15.94 -1.03 -0.05
C THR A 273 15.30 -1.64 1.20
N ALA A 274 15.24 -2.97 1.24
CA ALA A 274 14.92 -3.72 2.44
C ALA A 274 15.83 -3.31 3.62
N CYS A 275 15.28 -3.30 4.83
CA CYS A 275 16.01 -2.93 6.03
C CYS A 275 15.43 -3.60 7.29
N TRP A 276 16.10 -3.43 8.42
CA TRP A 276 15.55 -3.76 9.73
C TRP A 276 14.50 -2.71 10.10
N ASN A 277 13.25 -3.12 10.27
CA ASN A 277 12.13 -2.22 10.51
C ASN A 277 11.35 -2.64 11.74
N CYS A 278 11.00 -1.65 12.57
CA CYS A 278 9.98 -1.78 13.59
C CYS A 278 8.67 -1.20 13.06
N ILE A 279 7.72 -2.07 12.72
CA ILE A 279 6.44 -1.67 12.13
C ILE A 279 5.68 -0.72 13.05
N THR A 280 5.70 -0.99 14.37
CA THR A 280 5.00 -0.21 15.40
C THR A 280 5.54 1.22 15.49
N CYS A 281 6.87 1.40 15.51
CA CYS A 281 7.48 2.70 15.72
C CYS A 281 7.91 3.41 14.43
N ASN A 282 7.82 2.73 13.28
CA ASN A 282 8.45 3.15 12.03
C ASN A 282 9.97 3.41 12.18
N TYR A 283 10.63 2.64 13.06
CA TYR A 283 12.06 2.77 13.33
C TYR A 283 12.86 1.90 12.36
N ASN A 284 13.65 2.53 11.50
CA ASN A 284 14.37 1.87 10.41
C ASN A 284 15.88 1.84 10.68
N ILE A 285 16.51 0.69 10.50
CA ILE A 285 17.96 0.51 10.60
C ILE A 285 18.46 -0.13 9.31
N CYS A 286 19.40 0.53 8.63
CA CYS A 286 19.97 0.00 7.40
C CYS A 286 20.76 -1.30 7.66
N GLU A 287 21.01 -2.05 6.59
CA GLU A 287 21.77 -3.30 6.64
C GLU A 287 23.13 -3.13 7.34
N LYS A 288 23.94 -2.16 6.91
CA LYS A 288 25.27 -1.89 7.48
C LYS A 288 25.23 -1.64 8.98
N CYS A 289 24.24 -0.90 9.48
CA CYS A 289 24.07 -0.66 10.91
C CYS A 289 23.63 -1.92 11.68
N GLY A 290 22.87 -2.82 11.05
CA GLY A 290 22.57 -4.14 11.62
C GLY A 290 23.80 -5.04 11.68
N GLU A 291 24.60 -5.07 10.61
CA GLU A 291 25.85 -5.83 10.56
C GLU A 291 26.88 -5.34 11.57
N ASN A 292 26.99 -4.02 11.77
CA ASN A 292 27.87 -3.41 12.78
C ASN A 292 27.54 -3.86 14.21
N VAL A 293 26.32 -4.33 14.47
CA VAL A 293 25.91 -4.89 15.76
C VAL A 293 25.80 -6.42 15.75
N GLY A 294 26.41 -7.07 14.74
CA GLY A 294 26.51 -8.52 14.62
C GLY A 294 25.25 -9.22 14.10
N ILE A 295 24.30 -8.48 13.52
CA ILE A 295 23.04 -9.03 13.00
C ILE A 295 22.97 -8.85 11.48
N PHE A 296 23.29 -9.92 10.76
CA PHE A 296 23.33 -9.95 9.30
C PHE A 296 21.94 -10.04 8.67
N SER A 297 21.76 -9.37 7.54
CA SER A 297 20.51 -9.42 6.78
C SER A 297 20.27 -10.83 6.22
N PRO A 298 19.03 -11.35 6.25
CA PRO A 298 18.70 -12.63 5.63
C PRO A 298 18.46 -12.49 4.12
N LYS A 299 19.17 -11.60 3.40
CA LYS A 299 19.00 -11.42 1.95
C LYS A 299 19.46 -12.66 1.16
N LEU A 300 18.88 -12.85 -0.03
CA LEU A 300 19.47 -13.77 -1.00
C LEU A 300 20.67 -13.11 -1.65
N LYS A 301 21.77 -13.85 -1.72
CA LYS A 301 23.00 -13.42 -2.40
C LYS A 301 23.50 -14.49 -3.36
N CYS A 302 24.16 -14.07 -4.43
CA CYS A 302 24.80 -14.99 -5.38
C CYS A 302 26.15 -15.47 -4.81
N SER A 303 26.89 -16.28 -5.58
CA SER A 303 28.25 -16.73 -5.19
C SER A 303 29.21 -15.56 -4.93
N GLU A 304 29.10 -14.51 -5.74
CA GLU A 304 29.89 -13.27 -5.63
C GLU A 304 29.34 -12.27 -4.59
N ASN A 305 28.42 -12.69 -3.71
CA ASN A 305 27.85 -11.87 -2.64
C ASN A 305 27.02 -10.64 -3.10
N HIS A 306 26.64 -10.54 -4.39
CA HIS A 306 25.65 -9.56 -4.85
C HIS A 306 24.24 -9.93 -4.38
N GLU A 307 23.43 -8.93 -4.04
CA GLU A 307 22.03 -9.12 -3.66
C GLU A 307 21.17 -9.57 -4.86
N LEU A 308 20.31 -10.56 -4.65
CA LEU A 308 19.28 -10.90 -5.62
C LEU A 308 18.01 -10.12 -5.31
N PHE A 309 17.42 -9.55 -6.36
CA PHE A 309 16.17 -8.83 -6.27
C PHE A 309 15.04 -9.65 -6.87
N TRP A 310 13.82 -9.48 -6.35
CA TRP A 310 12.63 -10.02 -6.99
C TRP A 310 12.41 -9.33 -8.35
N ARG A 311 12.50 -10.10 -9.43
CA ARG A 311 12.43 -9.62 -10.82
C ARG A 311 11.39 -10.42 -11.60
N PRO A 312 10.15 -9.90 -11.71
CA PRO A 312 9.15 -10.45 -12.63
C PRO A 312 9.57 -10.38 -14.10
N ASP A 313 10.51 -9.49 -14.43
CA ASP A 313 10.95 -9.18 -15.79
C ASP A 313 12.23 -9.91 -16.21
N ALA A 314 12.69 -10.90 -15.43
CA ALA A 314 13.95 -11.58 -15.66
C ALA A 314 13.92 -12.52 -16.89
N ASP A 315 12.76 -13.10 -17.23
CA ASP A 315 12.66 -13.96 -18.43
C ASP A 315 12.83 -13.14 -19.73
N LEU A 316 12.22 -11.95 -19.80
CA LEU A 316 12.44 -11.01 -20.90
C LEU A 316 13.89 -10.52 -20.95
N TYR A 317 14.56 -10.35 -19.81
CA TYR A 317 15.98 -10.01 -19.78
C TYR A 317 16.84 -11.06 -20.49
N TYR A 318 16.57 -12.35 -20.29
CA TYR A 318 17.28 -13.43 -20.99
C TYR A 318 16.94 -13.47 -22.48
N GLU A 319 15.67 -13.28 -22.86
CA GLU A 319 15.25 -13.20 -24.27
C GLU A 319 16.01 -12.06 -25.00
N LEU A 320 16.11 -10.88 -24.39
CA LEU A 320 16.82 -9.73 -24.96
C LEU A 320 18.35 -9.92 -25.04
N LYS A 321 18.92 -10.79 -24.21
CA LYS A 321 20.33 -11.23 -24.33
C LYS A 321 20.56 -12.28 -25.42
N GLY A 322 19.51 -12.69 -26.15
CA GLY A 322 19.57 -13.78 -27.13
C GLY A 322 19.46 -15.18 -26.52
N GLY A 323 19.07 -15.27 -25.25
CA GLY A 323 18.79 -16.53 -24.56
C GLY A 323 17.39 -17.08 -24.86
N LEU A 324 17.10 -18.25 -24.30
CA LEU A 324 15.75 -18.81 -24.28
C LEU A 324 14.90 -18.11 -23.21
N HIS A 325 13.59 -18.03 -23.43
CA HIS A 325 12.64 -17.58 -22.42
C HIS A 325 12.63 -18.57 -21.24
N GLY A 326 12.67 -18.05 -20.01
CA GLY A 326 12.85 -18.83 -18.79
C GLY A 326 14.30 -18.82 -18.28
N PHE A 327 14.52 -19.51 -17.16
CA PHE A 327 15.81 -19.53 -16.46
C PHE A 327 16.10 -20.88 -15.83
N ARG A 328 17.35 -21.12 -15.46
CA ARG A 328 17.78 -22.31 -14.70
C ARG A 328 18.10 -21.88 -13.27
N CYS A 329 17.33 -22.32 -12.30
CA CYS A 329 17.56 -21.99 -10.89
C CYS A 329 18.93 -22.52 -10.42
N ASN A 330 19.82 -21.65 -9.94
CA ASN A 330 21.15 -22.01 -9.45
C ASN A 330 21.13 -22.84 -8.15
N THR A 331 19.97 -22.99 -7.49
CA THR A 331 19.84 -23.81 -6.28
C THR A 331 19.35 -25.23 -6.58
N CYS A 332 18.25 -25.40 -7.32
CA CYS A 332 17.68 -26.73 -7.60
C CYS A 332 17.95 -27.23 -9.03
N ASN A 333 18.64 -26.45 -9.86
CA ASN A 333 19.01 -26.76 -11.24
C ASN A 333 17.84 -27.02 -12.21
N SER A 334 16.59 -26.78 -11.77
CA SER A 334 15.41 -26.91 -12.62
C SER A 334 15.23 -25.69 -13.53
N ILE A 335 14.76 -25.95 -14.76
CA ILE A 335 14.35 -24.90 -15.69
C ILE A 335 12.94 -24.43 -15.31
N LYS A 336 12.74 -23.13 -15.27
CA LYS A 336 11.52 -22.46 -14.83
C LYS A 336 11.19 -21.29 -15.75
N ASP A 337 9.92 -20.93 -15.75
CA ASP A 337 9.34 -19.83 -16.52
C ASP A 337 8.35 -19.13 -15.58
N GLU A 338 8.91 -18.39 -14.63
CA GLU A 338 8.17 -17.70 -13.56
C GLU A 338 8.99 -16.52 -13.05
N ALA A 339 8.32 -15.53 -12.44
CA ALA A 339 9.00 -14.47 -11.71
C ALA A 339 9.90 -15.07 -10.60
N HIS A 340 11.11 -14.55 -10.45
CA HIS A 340 12.10 -15.15 -9.56
C HIS A 340 13.03 -14.10 -8.94
N TRP A 341 13.93 -14.55 -8.06
CA TRP A 341 15.02 -13.71 -7.57
C TRP A 341 16.19 -13.81 -8.53
N HIS A 342 16.64 -12.66 -9.01
CA HIS A 342 17.66 -12.57 -10.05
C HIS A 342 18.72 -11.54 -9.68
N CYS A 343 19.98 -11.86 -9.96
CA CYS A 343 21.12 -10.95 -9.90
C CYS A 343 21.58 -10.60 -11.32
N ARG A 344 21.39 -9.35 -11.74
CA ARG A 344 21.80 -8.89 -13.09
C ARG A 344 23.31 -8.80 -13.28
N GLU A 345 24.09 -8.79 -12.19
CA GLU A 345 25.56 -8.71 -12.26
C GLU A 345 26.19 -10.06 -12.54
N CYS A 346 25.58 -11.15 -12.06
CA CYS A 346 26.11 -12.52 -12.19
C CYS A 346 25.23 -13.46 -13.01
N ASP A 347 24.08 -13.00 -13.51
CA ASP A 347 23.05 -13.85 -14.11
C ASP A 347 22.72 -15.07 -13.21
N PHE A 348 22.55 -14.78 -11.90
CA PHE A 348 22.30 -15.80 -10.88
C PHE A 348 20.84 -15.77 -10.42
N ASP A 349 20.18 -16.92 -10.49
CA ASP A 349 18.74 -17.06 -10.30
C ASP A 349 18.37 -18.03 -9.17
N ILE A 350 17.32 -17.67 -8.44
CA ILE A 350 16.68 -18.53 -7.45
C ILE A 350 15.17 -18.51 -7.72
N CYS A 351 14.59 -19.68 -8.00
CA CYS A 351 13.14 -19.83 -8.22
C CYS A 351 12.32 -19.61 -6.94
N ILE A 352 10.99 -19.50 -7.09
CA ILE A 352 10.07 -19.18 -5.98
C ILE A 352 10.18 -20.22 -4.86
N SER A 353 10.24 -21.52 -5.19
CA SER A 353 10.30 -22.59 -4.20
C SER A 353 11.60 -22.56 -3.39
N CYS A 354 12.76 -22.40 -4.04
CA CYS A 354 14.05 -22.34 -3.37
C CYS A 354 14.21 -21.07 -2.51
N GLY A 355 13.65 -19.93 -2.92
CA GLY A 355 13.65 -18.75 -2.06
C GLY A 355 12.75 -18.93 -0.83
N LYS A 356 11.59 -19.58 -0.96
CA LYS A 356 10.72 -19.93 0.19
C LYS A 356 11.41 -20.83 1.21
N GLU A 357 12.18 -21.83 0.76
CA GLU A 357 13.02 -22.67 1.62
C GLU A 357 14.05 -21.82 2.39
N LYS A 358 14.58 -20.76 1.75
CA LYS A 358 15.44 -19.74 2.37
C LYS A 358 14.67 -18.65 3.12
N LYS A 359 13.39 -18.89 3.47
CA LYS A 359 12.49 -17.97 4.20
C LYS A 359 12.25 -16.63 3.49
N GLN A 360 12.42 -16.58 2.18
CA GLN A 360 12.10 -15.42 1.36
C GLN A 360 10.74 -15.62 0.72
N ILE A 361 9.92 -14.59 0.79
CA ILE A 361 8.58 -14.62 0.22
C ILE A 361 8.54 -13.53 -0.85
N PRO A 362 8.13 -13.86 -2.08
CA PRO A 362 8.00 -12.85 -3.12
C PRO A 362 6.97 -11.80 -2.69
N PHE A 363 7.19 -10.56 -3.14
CA PHE A 363 6.18 -9.53 -2.94
C PHE A 363 4.97 -9.85 -3.82
N THR A 364 3.84 -10.14 -3.17
CA THR A 364 2.59 -10.50 -3.84
C THR A 364 1.47 -9.60 -3.33
N CYS A 365 0.57 -9.21 -4.22
CA CYS A 365 -0.70 -8.57 -3.85
C CYS A 365 -1.81 -9.59 -4.07
N PRO A 366 -2.01 -10.55 -3.13
CA PRO A 366 -3.02 -11.58 -3.32
C PRO A 366 -4.39 -10.93 -3.53
N PRO A 367 -5.21 -11.47 -4.45
CA PRO A 367 -6.50 -10.90 -4.80
C PRO A 367 -7.44 -10.92 -3.59
N LYS A 368 -7.85 -9.73 -3.17
CA LYS A 368 -8.73 -9.49 -2.03
C LYS A 368 -9.81 -8.48 -2.39
N CYS A 369 -10.91 -8.54 -1.67
CA CYS A 369 -11.96 -7.53 -1.79
C CYS A 369 -11.49 -6.18 -1.19
N LEU A 370 -12.24 -5.10 -1.44
CA LEU A 370 -11.94 -3.76 -0.90
C LEU A 370 -11.83 -3.72 0.63
N LYS A 371 -12.46 -4.69 1.33
CA LYS A 371 -12.37 -4.89 2.78
C LYS A 371 -11.29 -5.91 3.20
N ASN A 372 -10.32 -6.20 2.33
CA ASN A 372 -9.20 -7.12 2.59
C ASN A 372 -9.62 -8.59 2.87
N HIS A 373 -10.83 -8.98 2.47
CA HIS A 373 -11.30 -10.37 2.57
C HIS A 373 -10.77 -11.22 1.41
N LYS A 374 -10.55 -12.52 1.67
CA LYS A 374 -10.15 -13.50 0.66
C LYS A 374 -11.26 -13.71 -0.37
N LEU A 375 -10.89 -13.80 -1.64
CA LEU A 375 -11.80 -14.17 -2.71
C LEU A 375 -11.77 -15.68 -2.95
N MET A 376 -12.93 -16.28 -3.17
CA MET A 376 -13.13 -17.70 -3.43
C MET A 376 -13.74 -17.89 -4.81
N MET A 377 -13.25 -18.86 -5.57
CA MET A 377 -13.82 -19.21 -6.87
C MET A 377 -15.24 -19.77 -6.68
N LYS A 378 -16.16 -19.38 -7.56
CA LYS A 378 -17.53 -19.85 -7.63
C LYS A 378 -17.78 -20.38 -9.05
N ASP A 379 -18.24 -21.62 -9.13
CA ASP A 379 -18.64 -22.27 -10.37
C ASP A 379 -20.03 -21.77 -10.77
N SER A 380 -20.10 -21.22 -11.97
CA SER A 380 -21.34 -20.70 -12.54
C SER A 380 -22.41 -21.77 -12.77
N ASN A 381 -22.01 -23.04 -12.96
CA ASN A 381 -22.92 -24.15 -13.25
C ASN A 381 -23.58 -24.75 -12.00
N LEU A 382 -22.98 -24.59 -10.82
CA LEU A 382 -23.48 -25.16 -9.56
C LEU A 382 -24.39 -24.21 -8.77
N SER A 383 -24.41 -22.94 -9.16
CA SER A 383 -25.20 -21.91 -8.50
C SER A 383 -26.62 -21.95 -9.08
N LYS A 384 -27.65 -22.14 -8.25
CA LYS A 384 -29.04 -21.90 -8.70
C LYS A 384 -29.09 -20.53 -9.41
N PRO A 385 -29.73 -20.42 -10.58
CA PRO A 385 -29.74 -19.19 -11.35
C PRO A 385 -30.16 -18.03 -10.45
N ILE A 386 -29.21 -17.15 -10.17
CA ILE A 386 -29.47 -15.93 -9.42
C ILE A 386 -30.11 -14.98 -10.45
N GLU A 387 -31.36 -14.60 -10.24
CA GLU A 387 -32.07 -13.66 -11.15
C GLU A 387 -31.43 -12.26 -11.21
N MET A 388 -30.45 -11.98 -10.34
CA MET A 388 -29.70 -10.72 -10.34
C MET A 388 -28.48 -10.79 -11.26
N SER A 389 -28.36 -9.79 -12.16
CA SER A 389 -27.17 -9.58 -12.98
C SER A 389 -25.93 -9.37 -12.09
N LEU A 390 -24.96 -10.28 -12.18
CA LEU A 390 -23.67 -10.13 -11.51
C LEU A 390 -22.70 -9.38 -12.44
N SER A 391 -22.08 -8.32 -11.95
CA SER A 391 -21.06 -7.58 -12.69
C SER A 391 -19.72 -7.63 -11.96
N CYS A 392 -18.63 -7.83 -12.71
CA CYS A 392 -17.27 -7.74 -12.17
C CYS A 392 -17.02 -6.33 -11.58
N CYS A 393 -16.65 -6.25 -10.31
CA CYS A 393 -16.39 -4.99 -9.62
C CYS A 393 -15.28 -4.17 -10.29
N LYS A 394 -14.35 -4.84 -10.99
CA LYS A 394 -13.19 -4.22 -11.64
C LYS A 394 -13.46 -3.75 -13.07
N CYS A 395 -13.78 -4.66 -13.99
CA CYS A 395 -13.98 -4.32 -15.41
C CYS A 395 -15.44 -4.05 -15.80
N LYS A 396 -16.38 -4.19 -14.85
CA LYS A 396 -17.83 -4.00 -15.05
C LYS A 396 -18.48 -4.96 -16.05
N SER A 397 -17.76 -5.97 -16.55
CA SER A 397 -18.35 -7.01 -17.41
C SER A 397 -19.41 -7.82 -16.66
N ASP A 398 -20.45 -8.25 -17.37
CA ASP A 398 -21.39 -9.26 -16.88
C ASP A 398 -20.64 -10.59 -16.66
N ILE A 399 -20.81 -11.18 -15.47
CA ILE A 399 -20.20 -12.44 -15.04
C ILE A 399 -21.25 -13.48 -14.64
N SER A 400 -22.53 -13.23 -14.92
CA SER A 400 -23.63 -14.15 -14.61
C SER A 400 -23.50 -15.53 -15.25
N LYS A 401 -22.74 -15.64 -16.35
CA LYS A 401 -22.59 -16.86 -17.18
C LYS A 401 -21.18 -17.45 -17.19
N CYS A 402 -20.27 -16.93 -16.37
CA CYS A 402 -18.87 -17.33 -16.37
C CYS A 402 -18.44 -17.63 -14.93
N ASP A 403 -17.39 -18.42 -14.75
CA ASP A 403 -16.77 -18.56 -13.44
C ASP A 403 -16.27 -17.21 -12.94
N TYR A 404 -16.37 -17.02 -11.63
CA TYR A 404 -16.02 -15.77 -11.00
C TYR A 404 -15.46 -16.01 -9.59
N TYR A 405 -14.81 -14.98 -9.06
CA TYR A 405 -14.29 -14.97 -7.72
C TYR A 405 -15.14 -14.04 -6.86
N ALA A 406 -15.65 -14.56 -5.75
CA ALA A 406 -16.52 -13.83 -4.85
C ALA A 406 -15.91 -13.69 -3.47
N CYS A 407 -16.14 -12.53 -2.85
CA CYS A 407 -16.00 -12.39 -1.42
C CYS A 407 -17.32 -12.74 -0.74
N GLU A 408 -17.31 -13.76 0.12
CA GLU A 408 -18.49 -14.21 0.85
C GLU A 408 -18.99 -13.17 1.88
N ALA A 409 -18.14 -12.22 2.28
CA ALA A 409 -18.45 -11.22 3.30
C ALA A 409 -18.87 -9.85 2.75
N CYS A 410 -18.53 -9.48 1.51
CA CYS A 410 -18.67 -8.10 1.01
C CYS A 410 -19.36 -7.97 -0.36
N LEU A 411 -20.00 -9.03 -0.89
CA LEU A 411 -20.64 -9.06 -2.23
C LEU A 411 -19.75 -8.46 -3.34
N TYR A 412 -18.45 -8.71 -3.24
CA TYR A 412 -17.46 -8.24 -4.21
C TYR A 412 -17.14 -9.39 -5.15
N PHE A 413 -17.28 -9.14 -6.45
CA PHE A 413 -17.13 -10.15 -7.49
C PHE A 413 -16.06 -9.73 -8.50
N LEU A 414 -15.23 -10.67 -8.93
CA LEU A 414 -14.27 -10.48 -10.02
C LEU A 414 -14.48 -11.55 -11.08
N CYS A 415 -14.45 -11.17 -12.35
CA CYS A 415 -14.31 -12.15 -13.43
C CYS A 415 -12.94 -12.82 -13.36
N THR A 416 -12.81 -14.03 -13.93
CA THR A 416 -11.55 -14.78 -13.99
C THR A 416 -10.41 -13.93 -14.57
N LYS A 417 -10.63 -13.22 -15.68
CA LYS A 417 -9.61 -12.33 -16.28
C LYS A 417 -9.08 -11.27 -15.33
N CYS A 418 -9.95 -10.63 -14.54
CA CYS A 418 -9.52 -9.64 -13.55
C CYS A 418 -8.83 -10.28 -12.34
N TYR A 419 -9.24 -11.49 -11.95
CA TYR A 419 -8.59 -12.24 -10.89
C TYR A 419 -7.17 -12.67 -11.31
N ASP A 420 -7.02 -13.22 -12.51
CA ASP A 420 -5.73 -13.62 -13.10
C ASP A 420 -4.79 -12.42 -13.21
N TYR A 421 -5.29 -11.29 -13.71
CA TYR A 421 -4.52 -10.06 -13.79
C TYR A 421 -3.97 -9.63 -12.42
N ILE A 422 -4.78 -9.71 -11.35
CA ILE A 422 -4.32 -9.34 -9.99
C ILE A 422 -3.30 -10.36 -9.45
N ASN A 423 -3.33 -11.60 -9.92
CA ASN A 423 -2.34 -12.62 -9.55
C ASN A 423 -1.02 -12.50 -10.31
N TYR A 424 -0.96 -11.73 -11.40
CA TYR A 424 0.32 -11.47 -12.06
C TYR A 424 1.31 -10.83 -11.10
N SER A 425 2.57 -11.21 -11.26
CA SER A 425 3.68 -10.71 -10.44
C SER A 425 3.77 -9.20 -10.52
N ILE A 426 3.94 -8.55 -9.37
CA ILE A 426 4.05 -7.09 -9.28
C ILE A 426 5.51 -6.65 -9.15
N SER A 427 5.77 -5.39 -9.47
CA SER A 427 7.09 -4.79 -9.27
C SER A 427 7.57 -4.94 -7.83
N GLY A 428 8.82 -5.35 -7.63
CA GLY A 428 9.42 -5.52 -6.30
C GLY A 428 9.70 -4.21 -5.54
N HIS A 429 9.36 -3.05 -6.10
CA HIS A 429 9.65 -1.74 -5.50
C HIS A 429 8.56 -0.70 -5.81
N PRO A 430 8.15 0.16 -4.84
CA PRO A 430 7.09 1.15 -5.04
C PRO A 430 7.44 2.29 -6.01
N ILE A 431 8.71 2.45 -6.42
CA ILE A 431 9.10 3.46 -7.42
C ILE A 431 8.37 3.27 -8.76
N MET A 432 7.91 2.05 -9.02
CA MET A 432 7.19 1.67 -10.24
C MET A 432 5.69 1.97 -10.17
N PHE A 433 5.16 2.39 -9.02
CA PHE A 433 3.74 2.64 -8.86
C PHE A 433 3.26 3.73 -9.82
N CYS A 434 2.05 3.58 -10.33
CA CYS A 434 1.40 4.68 -11.03
C CYS A 434 1.08 5.81 -10.04
N GLN A 435 0.62 6.94 -10.53
CA GLN A 435 0.32 8.11 -9.69
C GLN A 435 -0.79 7.91 -8.67
N SER A 436 -1.74 7.01 -8.93
CA SER A 436 -2.75 6.61 -7.94
C SER A 436 -2.25 5.51 -6.99
N GLU A 437 -0.93 5.33 -6.88
CA GLU A 437 -0.25 4.34 -6.04
C GLU A 437 -0.64 2.88 -6.29
N HIS A 438 -1.24 2.57 -7.44
CA HIS A 438 -1.50 1.19 -7.80
C HIS A 438 -0.20 0.49 -8.22
N PRO A 439 0.08 -0.72 -7.71
CA PRO A 439 1.21 -1.51 -8.17
C PRO A 439 0.98 -1.96 -9.63
N PRO A 440 1.92 -1.73 -10.55
CA PRO A 440 1.81 -2.32 -11.87
C PRO A 440 2.15 -3.82 -11.81
N HIS A 441 1.46 -4.58 -12.65
CA HIS A 441 1.64 -6.02 -12.81
C HIS A 441 2.47 -6.29 -14.06
N TRP A 442 3.38 -7.27 -13.99
CA TRP A 442 4.08 -7.80 -15.15
C TRP A 442 3.12 -8.62 -15.99
N VAL A 443 2.78 -8.11 -17.18
CA VAL A 443 1.80 -8.73 -18.08
C VAL A 443 2.50 -9.36 -19.28
N GLN A 444 1.83 -10.35 -19.86
CA GLN A 444 2.25 -11.01 -21.10
C GLN A 444 2.42 -10.02 -22.26
N LYS A 445 3.16 -10.48 -23.28
CA LYS A 445 3.47 -9.74 -24.50
C LYS A 445 2.22 -9.13 -25.14
N SER A 446 2.18 -7.81 -25.24
CA SER A 446 1.14 -7.08 -25.95
C SER A 446 1.66 -5.76 -26.50
N LYS A 447 0.85 -5.09 -27.33
CA LYS A 447 1.17 -3.76 -27.87
C LYS A 447 0.81 -2.68 -26.86
N PHE A 448 1.76 -1.79 -26.58
CA PHE A 448 1.57 -0.67 -25.66
C PHE A 448 2.50 0.49 -26.02
N GLU A 449 2.21 1.67 -25.49
CA GLU A 449 3.12 2.82 -25.49
C GLU A 449 3.63 3.03 -24.07
N CYS A 450 4.95 3.14 -23.90
CA CYS A 450 5.51 3.33 -22.56
C CYS A 450 5.41 4.79 -22.10
N ASP A 451 4.87 5.03 -20.89
CA ASP A 451 4.69 6.38 -20.32
C ASP A 451 6.01 7.15 -20.06
N TYR A 452 7.16 6.48 -20.06
CA TYR A 452 8.46 7.12 -19.83
C TYR A 452 9.24 7.44 -21.10
N CYS A 453 9.17 6.56 -22.10
CA CYS A 453 9.95 6.69 -23.32
C CYS A 453 9.12 6.97 -24.57
N PHE A 454 7.78 6.90 -24.47
CA PHE A 454 6.83 7.09 -25.56
C PHE A 454 7.06 6.17 -26.77
N LYS A 455 7.86 5.10 -26.59
CA LYS A 455 8.04 4.09 -27.63
C LYS A 455 6.83 3.18 -27.65
N ASN A 456 6.31 2.94 -28.85
CA ASN A 456 5.33 1.90 -29.13
C ASN A 456 6.07 0.55 -29.24
N LEU A 457 5.75 -0.39 -28.36
CA LEU A 457 6.46 -1.67 -28.21
C LEU A 457 5.47 -2.83 -28.26
N ASN A 458 5.97 -4.02 -28.58
CA ASN A 458 5.21 -5.28 -28.55
C ASN A 458 5.99 -6.33 -27.76
N GLN A 459 5.98 -6.23 -26.44
CA GLN A 459 6.75 -7.06 -25.50
C GLN A 459 6.02 -7.18 -24.15
N GLU A 460 6.55 -7.99 -23.25
CA GLU A 460 6.12 -7.99 -21.85
C GLU A 460 6.49 -6.66 -21.17
N HIS A 461 5.67 -6.23 -20.22
CA HIS A 461 5.82 -4.93 -19.59
C HIS A 461 5.08 -4.87 -18.25
N PHE A 462 5.35 -3.81 -17.49
CA PHE A 462 4.59 -3.49 -16.30
C PHE A 462 3.36 -2.67 -16.70
N ASN A 463 2.17 -3.20 -16.48
CA ASN A 463 0.90 -2.54 -16.74
C ASN A 463 0.16 -2.27 -15.44
N CYS A 464 -0.40 -1.07 -15.28
CA CYS A 464 -1.45 -0.77 -14.34
C CYS A 464 -2.79 -0.63 -15.08
N SER A 465 -3.63 -1.66 -14.97
CA SER A 465 -4.91 -1.73 -15.68
C SER A 465 -5.92 -0.67 -15.24
N PHE A 466 -5.76 -0.13 -14.03
CA PHE A 466 -6.61 0.93 -13.49
C PHE A 466 -6.30 2.28 -14.14
N CYS A 467 -5.01 2.62 -14.24
CA CYS A 467 -4.56 3.93 -14.72
C CYS A 467 -4.17 3.94 -16.19
N LYS A 468 -4.15 2.78 -16.86
CA LYS A 468 -3.61 2.61 -18.22
C LYS A 468 -2.17 3.12 -18.31
N TYR A 469 -1.39 2.71 -17.31
CA TYR A 469 -0.02 3.15 -17.13
C TYR A 469 0.92 1.97 -17.38
N ASP A 470 1.80 2.12 -18.36
CA ASP A 470 2.64 1.10 -18.95
C ASP A 470 4.12 1.48 -18.90
N ILE A 471 4.94 0.60 -18.30
CA ILE A 471 6.38 0.78 -18.19
C ILE A 471 7.09 -0.35 -18.92
N CYS A 472 7.87 0.00 -19.95
CA CYS A 472 8.70 -0.97 -20.64
C CYS A 472 9.86 -1.46 -19.77
N PHE A 473 10.43 -2.60 -20.14
CA PHE A 473 11.58 -3.21 -19.50
C PHE A 473 12.79 -2.28 -19.30
N GLU A 474 13.14 -1.47 -20.30
CA GLU A 474 14.29 -0.57 -20.20
C GLU A 474 14.06 0.49 -19.11
N CYS A 475 12.88 1.13 -19.12
CA CYS A 475 12.53 2.16 -18.15
C CYS A 475 12.36 1.59 -16.75
N SER A 476 11.78 0.39 -16.59
CA SER A 476 11.67 -0.27 -15.29
C SER A 476 13.04 -0.55 -14.68
N ASN A 477 13.99 -1.01 -15.49
CA ASN A 477 15.35 -1.28 -15.02
C ASN A 477 16.06 -0.01 -14.55
N ILE A 478 15.96 1.09 -15.29
CA ILE A 478 16.55 2.38 -14.89
C ILE A 478 15.96 2.84 -13.54
N LEU A 479 14.64 2.78 -13.38
CA LEU A 479 13.96 3.17 -12.14
C LEU A 479 14.38 2.30 -10.96
N LEU A 480 14.40 0.97 -11.12
CA LEU A 480 14.79 0.07 -10.05
C LEU A 480 16.24 0.26 -9.65
N ASN A 481 17.15 0.43 -10.61
CA ASN A 481 18.57 0.64 -10.31
C ASN A 481 18.79 1.96 -9.58
N TYR A 482 18.09 3.03 -9.97
CA TYR A 482 18.09 4.30 -9.25
C TYR A 482 17.65 4.15 -7.79
N ALA A 483 16.50 3.50 -7.57
CA ALA A 483 15.95 3.31 -6.23
C ALA A 483 16.88 2.46 -5.34
N ILE A 484 17.39 1.35 -5.88
CA ILE A 484 18.23 0.39 -5.14
C ILE A 484 19.57 1.01 -4.76
N LYS A 485 20.24 1.69 -5.69
CA LYS A 485 21.54 2.33 -5.41
C LYS A 485 21.41 3.52 -4.46
N GLY A 486 20.24 4.16 -4.43
CA GLY A 486 20.02 5.38 -3.65
C GLY A 486 20.88 6.54 -4.13
N ASP A 487 21.27 6.51 -5.41
CA ASP A 487 22.13 7.53 -6.00
C ASP A 487 21.43 8.90 -5.98
N THR A 488 22.19 9.94 -5.67
CA THR A 488 21.72 11.31 -5.85
C THR A 488 22.12 11.77 -7.24
N ILE A 489 21.15 11.82 -8.16
CA ILE A 489 21.38 12.41 -9.48
C ILE A 489 21.57 13.91 -9.30
N LYS A 490 22.56 14.47 -9.98
CA LYS A 490 22.87 15.90 -9.94
C LYS A 490 22.81 16.48 -11.34
N HIS A 491 22.47 17.76 -11.45
CA HIS A 491 22.47 18.47 -12.74
C HIS A 491 23.15 19.83 -12.67
N GLY A 492 23.59 20.32 -13.84
CA GLY A 492 24.25 21.62 -13.98
C GLY A 492 25.67 21.66 -13.41
N GLN A 493 26.36 22.78 -13.62
CA GLN A 493 27.74 22.98 -13.14
C GLN A 493 27.84 22.97 -11.61
N ASN A 494 26.78 23.42 -10.93
CA ASN A 494 26.72 23.47 -9.47
C ASN A 494 26.35 22.12 -8.83
N GLY A 495 26.04 21.10 -9.64
CA GLY A 495 25.70 19.77 -9.14
C GLY A 495 24.47 19.74 -8.22
N HIS A 496 23.42 20.50 -8.57
CA HIS A 496 22.20 20.51 -7.75
C HIS A 496 21.52 19.14 -7.75
N PRO A 497 21.05 18.65 -6.59
CA PRO A 497 20.41 17.36 -6.50
C PRO A 497 19.05 17.36 -7.19
N LEU A 498 18.73 16.23 -7.82
CA LEU A 498 17.43 15.91 -8.36
C LEU A 498 16.71 14.92 -7.44
N GLU A 499 15.47 15.25 -7.11
CA GLU A 499 14.58 14.39 -6.34
C GLU A 499 13.55 13.73 -7.24
N TRP A 500 13.27 12.46 -6.98
CA TRP A 500 12.22 11.74 -7.68
C TRP A 500 10.84 12.13 -7.18
N LEU A 501 9.97 12.56 -8.08
CA LEU A 501 8.56 12.83 -7.85
C LEU A 501 7.73 11.75 -8.54
N SER A 502 7.06 10.90 -7.77
CA SER A 502 6.15 9.88 -8.30
C SER A 502 4.83 10.47 -8.80
N ASN A 503 4.32 11.53 -8.16
CA ASN A 503 3.04 12.16 -8.49
C ASN A 503 3.22 13.53 -9.16
N THR A 504 3.14 13.57 -10.49
CA THR A 504 3.28 14.82 -11.26
C THR A 504 1.95 15.54 -11.51
N ILE A 505 0.81 14.84 -11.43
CA ILE A 505 -0.52 15.43 -11.67
C ILE A 505 -0.88 16.48 -10.61
N GLU A 506 -0.68 16.17 -9.33
CA GLU A 506 -1.06 17.09 -8.23
C GLU A 506 -0.31 18.42 -8.29
N ARG A 507 0.94 18.41 -8.77
CA ARG A 507 1.76 19.61 -8.86
C ARG A 507 1.35 20.56 -9.99
N ASN A 508 0.69 20.05 -11.03
CA ASN A 508 0.42 20.80 -12.24
C ASN A 508 -1.07 20.84 -12.58
N ASN A 509 -1.95 20.65 -11.59
CA ASN A 509 -3.41 20.67 -11.77
C ASN A 509 -3.92 19.74 -12.89
N GLY A 510 -3.26 18.61 -13.10
CA GLY A 510 -3.57 17.67 -14.18
C GLY A 510 -2.92 17.96 -15.53
N ASP A 511 -2.22 19.09 -15.70
CA ASP A 511 -1.49 19.37 -16.94
C ASP A 511 -0.20 18.54 -17.03
N PRO A 512 0.22 18.10 -18.23
CA PRO A 512 1.48 17.38 -18.42
C PRO A 512 2.69 18.21 -17.95
N ILE A 513 3.58 17.61 -17.16
CA ILE A 513 4.84 18.26 -16.78
C ILE A 513 5.84 18.12 -17.92
N ARG A 514 6.40 19.24 -18.38
CA ARG A 514 7.39 19.25 -19.45
C ARG A 514 8.81 19.05 -18.92
N CYS A 515 9.56 18.16 -19.58
CA CYS A 515 10.99 18.01 -19.33
C CYS A 515 11.77 19.19 -19.91
N VAL A 516 12.60 19.87 -19.10
CA VAL A 516 13.41 21.01 -19.55
C VAL A 516 14.45 20.64 -20.63
N LYS A 517 14.81 19.35 -20.76
CA LYS A 517 15.86 18.88 -21.67
C LYS A 517 15.32 18.45 -23.04
N CYS A 518 14.23 17.67 -23.06
CA CYS A 518 13.62 17.16 -24.30
C CYS A 518 12.30 17.82 -24.66
N ASN A 519 11.76 18.70 -23.81
CA ASN A 519 10.48 19.41 -23.98
C ASN A 519 9.21 18.53 -24.08
N GLU A 520 9.36 17.21 -23.98
CA GLU A 520 8.25 16.26 -23.93
C GLU A 520 7.39 16.47 -22.67
N GLY A 521 6.08 16.33 -22.84
CA GLY A 521 5.08 16.44 -21.77
C GLY A 521 4.77 15.07 -21.19
N TYR A 522 4.90 14.94 -19.87
CA TYR A 522 4.63 13.71 -19.14
C TYR A 522 3.36 13.87 -18.33
N LEU A 523 2.36 13.03 -18.63
CA LEU A 523 1.13 12.87 -17.86
C LEU A 523 1.18 11.48 -17.24
N GLY A 524 0.94 11.33 -15.93
CA GLY A 524 0.95 9.98 -15.35
C GLY A 524 2.34 9.44 -14.94
N ALA A 525 3.43 9.91 -15.55
CA ALA A 525 4.78 9.42 -15.23
C ALA A 525 5.49 10.23 -14.15
N GLY A 526 6.32 9.56 -13.34
CA GLY A 526 7.22 10.22 -12.39
C GLY A 526 8.35 10.98 -13.08
N MET A 527 8.90 12.00 -12.42
CA MET A 527 9.98 12.83 -12.96
C MET A 527 11.00 13.22 -11.90
N PHE A 528 12.20 13.58 -12.35
CA PHE A 528 13.20 14.22 -11.50
C PHE A 528 12.94 15.72 -11.41
N TYR A 529 13.07 16.26 -10.21
CA TYR A 529 12.85 17.68 -9.94
C TYR A 529 13.99 18.26 -9.14
N CYS A 530 14.47 19.44 -9.56
CA CYS A 530 15.38 20.24 -8.75
C CYS A 530 14.61 21.33 -8.04
N GLU A 531 14.64 21.34 -6.70
CA GLU A 531 14.01 22.40 -5.92
C GLU A 531 14.68 23.77 -6.11
N ILE A 532 16.01 23.79 -6.26
CA ILE A 532 16.78 25.03 -6.41
C ILE A 532 16.50 25.67 -7.76
N CYS A 533 16.57 24.89 -8.84
CA CYS A 533 16.38 25.39 -10.20
C CYS A 533 14.92 25.38 -10.67
N ARG A 534 14.00 24.81 -9.89
CA ARG A 534 12.57 24.67 -10.23
C ARG A 534 12.34 24.01 -11.60
N LEU A 535 13.17 23.03 -11.95
CA LEU A 535 13.11 22.34 -13.25
C LEU A 535 12.76 20.87 -13.11
N ASN A 536 12.09 20.35 -14.13
CA ASN A 536 11.73 18.94 -14.25
C ASN A 536 12.57 18.26 -15.34
N ILE A 537 13.14 17.11 -15.04
CA ILE A 537 13.94 16.29 -15.95
C ILE A 537 13.28 14.91 -16.01
N CYS A 538 12.99 14.42 -17.21
CA CYS A 538 12.41 13.08 -17.36
C CYS A 538 13.44 12.00 -17.03
N LEU A 539 12.95 10.79 -16.78
CA LEU A 539 13.78 9.63 -16.45
C LEU A 539 14.98 9.47 -17.38
N LEU A 540 14.76 9.43 -18.69
CA LEU A 540 15.86 9.16 -19.62
C LEU A 540 16.82 10.35 -19.75
N CYS A 541 16.35 11.60 -19.73
CA CYS A 541 17.24 12.75 -19.76
C CYS A 541 18.12 12.88 -18.50
N ALA A 542 17.71 12.27 -17.39
CA ALA A 542 18.49 12.26 -16.15
C ALA A 542 19.63 11.23 -16.16
N PHE A 543 19.44 10.08 -16.83
CA PHE A 543 20.42 9.00 -16.91
C PHE A 543 21.23 8.99 -18.20
N ASP A 544 20.75 9.70 -19.22
CA ASP A 544 21.38 9.78 -20.52
C ASP A 544 21.22 11.20 -21.11
N PRO A 545 22.00 12.17 -20.60
CA PRO A 545 21.88 13.56 -21.00
C PRO A 545 22.35 13.83 -22.44
N ASP A 546 23.19 12.95 -23.00
CA ASP A 546 23.90 13.19 -24.27
C ASP A 546 23.35 12.38 -25.47
N ASP A 547 22.74 11.20 -25.27
CA ASP A 547 22.38 10.28 -26.37
C ASP A 547 20.99 10.56 -27.00
N ARG A 548 20.03 11.13 -26.25
CA ARG A 548 18.65 11.29 -26.77
C ARG A 548 18.52 12.27 -27.94
N ARG A 549 19.31 13.35 -27.99
CA ARG A 549 19.27 14.30 -29.12
C ARG A 549 19.78 13.66 -30.42
N LEU A 550 20.66 12.67 -30.34
CA LEU A 550 21.19 11.96 -31.50
C LEU A 550 20.21 10.87 -31.96
N LYS A 551 19.61 10.11 -31.03
CA LYS A 551 18.73 8.98 -31.38
C LYS A 551 17.34 9.36 -31.87
N ILE A 552 16.71 10.43 -31.36
CA ILE A 552 15.39 10.86 -31.86
C ILE A 552 15.49 11.36 -33.32
N ASN A 553 16.57 12.06 -33.65
CA ASN A 553 16.83 12.48 -35.04
C ASN A 553 17.19 11.30 -35.95
N GLN A 554 17.91 10.29 -35.44
CA GLN A 554 18.25 9.10 -36.23
C GLN A 554 17.04 8.16 -36.44
N GLN A 555 16.17 7.96 -35.44
CA GLN A 555 15.00 7.07 -35.59
C GLN A 555 13.92 7.65 -36.52
N ASN A 556 13.75 8.97 -36.57
CA ASN A 556 12.88 9.59 -37.57
C ASN A 556 13.42 9.39 -39.01
N ASN A 557 14.75 9.35 -39.19
CA ASN A 557 15.36 9.03 -40.48
C ASN A 557 15.21 7.53 -40.84
N TYR A 558 15.38 6.61 -39.90
CA TYR A 558 15.20 5.17 -40.16
C TYR A 558 13.74 4.78 -40.48
N LEU A 559 12.74 5.46 -39.90
CA LEU A 559 11.34 5.26 -40.26
C LEU A 559 11.00 5.81 -41.66
N GLN A 560 11.63 6.91 -42.08
CA GLN A 560 11.56 7.39 -43.48
C GLN A 560 12.26 6.42 -44.44
N ASP A 561 13.45 5.93 -44.11
CA ASP A 561 14.21 4.99 -44.95
C ASP A 561 13.52 3.62 -45.07
N GLY A 562 12.87 3.16 -44.01
CA GLY A 562 12.05 1.93 -44.03
C GLY A 562 10.82 2.05 -44.94
N GLN A 563 10.18 3.22 -44.99
CA GLN A 563 9.08 3.49 -45.93
C GLN A 563 9.57 3.58 -47.38
N VAL A 564 10.76 4.13 -47.61
CA VAL A 564 11.39 4.16 -48.94
C VAL A 564 11.75 2.74 -49.42
N LEU A 565 12.29 1.89 -48.54
CA LEU A 565 12.58 0.48 -48.85
C LEU A 565 11.31 -0.31 -49.16
N LEU A 566 10.21 -0.09 -48.42
CA LEU A 566 8.93 -0.74 -48.68
C LEU A 566 8.33 -0.32 -50.02
N GLN A 567 8.40 0.98 -50.37
CA GLN A 567 7.99 1.49 -51.69
C GLN A 567 8.86 0.94 -52.83
N GLN A 568 10.17 0.84 -52.63
CA GLN A 568 11.07 0.22 -53.61
C GLN A 568 10.77 -1.26 -53.82
N PHE A 569 10.43 -2.00 -52.77
CA PHE A 569 10.02 -3.41 -52.85
C PHE A 569 8.70 -3.58 -53.60
N GLN A 570 7.73 -2.70 -53.36
CA GLN A 570 6.44 -2.68 -54.07
C GLN A 570 6.64 -2.39 -55.57
N LEU A 571 7.46 -1.39 -55.91
CA LEU A 571 7.82 -1.07 -57.30
C LEU A 571 8.57 -2.21 -58.00
N LEU A 572 9.42 -2.94 -57.27
CA LEU A 572 10.13 -4.10 -57.80
C LEU A 572 9.15 -5.25 -58.11
N ASN A 573 8.20 -5.52 -57.20
CA ASN A 573 7.17 -6.53 -57.40
C ASN A 573 6.23 -6.18 -58.57
N GLU A 574 5.84 -4.91 -58.73
CA GLU A 574 5.06 -4.48 -59.91
C GLU A 574 5.82 -4.65 -61.22
N LYS A 575 7.12 -4.35 -61.24
CA LYS A 575 7.98 -4.56 -62.42
C LYS A 575 8.14 -6.04 -62.75
N LEU A 576 8.27 -6.90 -61.74
CA LEU A 576 8.34 -8.34 -61.93
C LEU A 576 7.01 -8.89 -62.46
N LEU A 577 5.88 -8.47 -61.90
CA LEU A 577 4.55 -8.86 -62.38
C LEU A 577 4.30 -8.44 -63.83
N LYS A 578 4.76 -7.25 -64.26
CA LYS A 578 4.68 -6.81 -65.66
C LYS A 578 5.65 -7.51 -66.61
N LYS A 579 6.67 -8.20 -66.09
CA LYS A 579 7.66 -8.91 -66.91
C LYS A 579 7.29 -10.38 -67.11
N PHE A 580 6.41 -10.92 -66.26
CA PHE A 580 6.02 -12.33 -66.24
C PHE A 580 4.51 -12.58 -66.46
N GLY A 581 3.73 -11.53 -66.73
CA GLY A 581 2.38 -11.59 -67.28
C GLY A 581 2.32 -10.81 -68.57
#